data_AF-A0A9D3XIF6-F1
#
_entry.id   AF-A0A9D3XIF6-F1
#
_cell.length_a   1.000
_cell.length_b   1.000
_cell.length_c   1.000
_cell.angle_alpha   90.00
_cell.angle_beta   90.00
_cell.angle_gamma   90.00
#
_symmetry.space_group_name_H-M   'P 1'
#
loop_
_entity.id
_entity.type
_entity.pdbx_description
1 polymer ?
#
loop_
_entity_poly.entity_id
_entity_poly.type
_entity_poly.pdbx_seq_one_letter_code
_entity_poly.pdbx_strand_id
1 'polypeptide(L)'
;MEDNAMTGTVRGRTMVEGNGITRNIHNFKFLCGLVLWHDILFAINVVSKRLQGVDLDISGAMEQLDKAKSYLQSYRSEEGFQNVLKNEYKWAEELHTEAIFPPIQEYKSHRRSHFDYEAWDNPIKDPKQQFKVELFNQVLDCAIQSVE
;
A
#
# COMPACT_ATOMS: atom_id res chain seq x y z
N MET A 1 3.35 -48.82 -13.71
CA MET A 1 3.89 -47.60 -14.34
C MET A 1 2.80 -46.55 -14.24
N GLU A 2 2.66 -45.88 -13.10
CA GLU A 2 1.73 -44.76 -12.89
C GLU A 2 2.05 -44.20 -11.51
N ASP A 3 2.93 -43.19 -11.45
CA ASP A 3 3.17 -42.38 -10.24
C ASP A 3 4.01 -41.11 -10.53
N ASN A 4 4.64 -41.01 -11.70
CA ASN A 4 5.45 -39.84 -12.08
C ASN A 4 4.67 -38.66 -12.69
N ALA A 5 3.41 -38.84 -13.08
CA ALA A 5 2.60 -37.78 -13.72
C ALA A 5 1.97 -36.82 -12.69
N MET A 6 1.61 -37.33 -11.51
CA MET A 6 0.95 -36.55 -10.46
C MET A 6 1.95 -35.62 -9.74
N THR A 7 3.20 -36.05 -9.56
CA THR A 7 4.28 -35.27 -8.93
C THR A 7 4.77 -34.11 -9.80
N GLY A 8 4.86 -34.30 -11.13
CA GLY A 8 5.20 -33.22 -12.07
C GLY A 8 4.15 -32.11 -12.14
N THR A 9 2.87 -32.47 -12.05
CA THR A 9 1.73 -31.52 -12.11
C THR A 9 1.60 -30.70 -10.83
N VAL A 10 1.87 -31.29 -9.65
CA VAL A 10 1.92 -30.55 -8.37
C VAL A 10 3.12 -29.60 -8.35
N ARG A 11 4.32 -30.07 -8.75
CA ARG A 11 5.53 -29.25 -8.81
C ARG A 11 5.41 -28.07 -9.78
N GLY A 12 4.78 -28.29 -10.95
CA GLY A 12 4.50 -27.23 -11.92
C GLY A 12 3.62 -26.12 -11.33
N ARG A 13 2.59 -26.47 -10.56
CA ARG A 13 1.72 -25.50 -9.88
C ARG A 13 2.48 -24.69 -8.83
N THR A 14 3.25 -25.35 -7.95
CA THR A 14 4.07 -24.67 -6.93
C THR A 14 5.07 -23.69 -7.53
N MET A 15 5.69 -24.04 -8.67
CA MET A 15 6.60 -23.14 -9.38
C MET A 15 5.87 -21.93 -9.97
N VAL A 16 4.69 -22.12 -10.58
CA VAL A 16 3.89 -21.03 -11.13
C VAL A 16 3.42 -20.08 -10.04
N GLU A 17 2.96 -20.61 -8.90
CA GLU A 17 2.56 -19.84 -7.73
C GLU A 17 3.73 -19.05 -7.15
N GLY A 18 4.89 -19.70 -6.95
CA GLY A 18 6.11 -19.04 -6.47
C GLY A 18 6.55 -17.89 -7.36
N ASN A 19 6.58 -18.11 -8.67
CA ASN A 19 6.90 -17.06 -9.65
C ASN A 19 5.88 -15.91 -9.62
N GLY A 20 4.60 -16.21 -9.40
CA GLY A 20 3.55 -15.20 -9.23
C GLY A 20 3.79 -14.32 -8.00
N ILE A 21 4.14 -14.93 -6.86
CA ILE A 21 4.46 -14.21 -5.62
C ILE A 21 5.69 -13.32 -5.81
N THR A 22 6.78 -13.88 -6.38
CA THR A 22 8.00 -13.11 -6.65
C THR A 22 7.71 -11.89 -7.51
N ARG A 23 6.90 -12.03 -8.57
CA ARG A 23 6.51 -10.90 -9.42
C ARG A 23 5.70 -9.85 -8.68
N ASN A 24 4.84 -10.26 -7.73
CA ASN A 24 4.03 -9.32 -6.96
C ASN A 24 4.85 -8.54 -5.92
N ILE A 25 5.85 -9.19 -5.31
CA ILE A 25 6.75 -8.56 -4.33
C ILE A 25 7.77 -7.66 -5.05
N HIS A 26 8.24 -8.08 -6.22
CA HIS A 26 9.20 -7.35 -7.05
C HIS A 26 8.49 -6.37 -8.00
N ASN A 27 7.57 -5.58 -7.46
CA ASN A 27 6.79 -4.62 -8.20
C ASN A 27 6.84 -3.26 -7.49
N PHE A 28 7.03 -2.20 -8.28
CA PHE A 28 6.97 -0.80 -7.85
C PHE A 28 5.80 -0.47 -6.91
N LYS A 29 4.59 -0.97 -7.22
CA LYS A 29 3.40 -0.77 -6.38
C LYS A 29 3.60 -1.33 -4.97
N PHE A 30 4.21 -2.51 -4.87
CA PHE A 30 4.49 -3.16 -3.60
C PHE A 30 5.57 -2.41 -2.81
N LEU A 31 6.65 -1.98 -3.48
CA LEU A 31 7.71 -1.19 -2.86
C LEU A 31 7.19 0.15 -2.32
N CYS A 32 6.38 0.88 -3.10
CA CYS A 32 5.73 2.11 -2.64
C CYS A 32 4.85 1.85 -1.41
N GLY A 33 4.10 0.74 -1.41
CA GLY A 33 3.30 0.32 -0.27
C GLY A 33 4.14 0.01 0.97
N LEU A 34 5.30 -0.61 0.79
CA LEU A 34 6.22 -0.93 1.89
C LEU A 34 6.81 0.33 2.54
N VAL A 35 7.21 1.32 1.73
CA VAL A 35 7.67 2.64 2.24
C VAL A 35 6.56 3.32 3.04
N LEU A 36 5.35 3.38 2.50
CA LEU A 36 4.18 3.92 3.18
C LEU A 36 3.94 3.26 4.54
N TRP A 37 3.93 1.92 4.58
CA TRP A 37 3.72 1.16 5.80
C TRP A 37 4.84 1.39 6.82
N HIS A 38 6.09 1.39 6.36
CA HIS A 38 7.24 1.65 7.22
C HIS A 38 7.12 3.01 7.92
N ASP A 39 6.83 4.07 7.17
CA ASP A 39 6.78 5.43 7.70
C ASP A 39 5.67 5.60 8.75
N ILE A 40 4.49 5.03 8.49
CA ILE A 40 3.36 5.03 9.43
C ILE A 40 3.74 4.25 10.71
N LEU A 41 4.23 3.02 10.57
CA LEU A 41 4.59 2.18 11.71
C LEU A 41 5.72 2.79 12.54
N PHE A 42 6.68 3.43 11.88
CA PHE A 42 7.77 4.13 12.55
C PHE A 42 7.25 5.29 13.40
N ALA A 43 6.40 6.15 12.83
CA ALA A 43 5.81 7.27 13.55
C ALA A 43 4.99 6.80 14.76
N ILE A 44 4.15 5.78 14.59
CA ILE A 44 3.35 5.18 15.67
C ILE A 44 4.25 4.56 16.74
N ASN A 45 5.29 3.84 16.35
CA ASN A 45 6.22 3.20 17.28
C ASN A 45 6.95 4.23 18.16
N VAL A 46 7.36 5.36 17.59
CA VAL A 46 7.97 6.46 18.36
C VAL A 46 7.00 6.97 19.44
N VAL A 47 5.75 7.21 19.08
CA VAL A 47 4.71 7.69 20.00
C VAL A 47 4.39 6.62 21.05
N SER A 48 4.23 5.36 20.65
CA SER A 48 3.98 4.23 21.54
C SER A 48 5.05 4.09 22.62
N LYS A 49 6.34 4.19 22.23
CA LYS A 49 7.46 4.16 23.19
C LYS A 49 7.43 5.34 24.16
N ARG A 50 7.03 6.52 23.71
CA ARG A 50 6.89 7.71 24.58
C ARG A 50 5.75 7.54 25.57
N LEU A 51 4.60 7.03 25.11
CA LEU A 51 3.44 6.76 25.95
C LEU A 51 3.70 5.72 27.03
N GLN A 52 4.62 4.78 26.79
CA GLN A 52 5.06 3.78 27.77
C GLN A 52 6.11 4.31 28.77
N GLY A 53 6.49 5.60 28.68
CA GLY A 53 7.40 6.23 29.62
C GLY A 53 6.78 6.41 31.00
N VAL A 54 7.56 6.13 32.06
CA VAL A 54 7.09 6.14 33.46
C VAL A 54 6.68 7.54 33.93
N ASP A 55 7.30 8.59 33.37
CA ASP A 55 7.14 9.97 33.81
C ASP A 55 6.13 10.79 32.97
N LEU A 56 5.32 10.12 32.12
CA LEU A 56 4.39 10.83 31.23
C LEU A 56 3.04 11.07 31.91
N ASP A 57 2.64 12.35 31.97
CA ASP A 57 1.31 12.75 32.43
C ASP A 57 0.29 12.76 31.27
N ILE A 58 -1.00 12.93 31.62
CA ILE A 58 -2.10 12.89 30.62
C ILE A 58 -1.92 14.00 29.57
N SER A 59 -1.49 15.20 29.98
CA SER A 59 -1.25 16.32 29.07
C SER A 59 -0.14 15.99 28.06
N GLY A 60 0.96 15.40 28.52
CA GLY A 60 2.04 14.93 27.66
C GLY A 60 1.59 13.81 26.73
N ALA A 61 0.76 12.88 27.19
CA ALA A 61 0.19 11.83 26.35
C ALA A 61 -0.69 12.40 25.22
N MET A 62 -1.55 13.38 25.53
CA MET A 62 -2.34 14.08 24.51
C MET A 62 -1.46 14.76 23.47
N GLU A 63 -0.40 15.45 23.91
CA GLU A 63 0.54 16.11 23.00
C GLU A 63 1.24 15.12 22.05
N GLN A 64 1.58 13.91 22.53
CA GLN A 64 2.17 12.88 21.68
C GLN A 64 1.18 12.35 20.63
N LEU A 65 -0.09 12.16 21.00
CA LEU A 65 -1.14 11.75 20.08
C LEU A 65 -1.42 12.84 19.04
N ASP A 66 -1.48 14.11 19.44
CA ASP A 66 -1.65 15.25 18.53
C ASP A 66 -0.49 15.37 17.53
N LYS A 67 0.74 15.12 17.97
CA LYS A 67 1.91 15.05 17.08
C LYS A 67 1.79 13.91 16.08
N ALA A 68 1.34 12.73 16.52
CA ALA A 68 1.11 11.58 15.64
C ALA A 68 0.04 11.91 14.57
N LYS A 69 -1.08 12.48 15.00
CA LYS A 69 -2.18 12.91 14.13
C LYS A 69 -1.72 13.94 13.11
N SER A 70 -1.04 14.99 13.56
CA SER A 70 -0.51 16.05 12.69
C SER A 70 0.48 15.53 11.66
N TYR A 71 1.32 14.56 12.05
CA TYR A 71 2.21 13.86 11.14
C TYR A 71 1.43 13.10 10.07
N LEU A 72 0.47 12.26 10.44
CA LEU A 72 -0.33 11.48 9.48
C LEU A 72 -1.12 12.37 8.52
N GLN A 73 -1.70 13.47 9.02
CA GLN A 73 -2.42 14.46 8.21
C GLN A 73 -1.50 15.17 7.22
N SER A 74 -0.30 15.58 7.65
CA SER A 74 0.67 16.21 6.74
C SER A 74 1.22 15.21 5.72
N TYR A 75 1.42 13.95 6.13
CA TYR A 75 1.87 12.89 5.25
C TYR A 75 0.83 12.52 4.18
N ARG A 76 -0.47 12.64 4.49
CA ARG A 76 -1.57 12.48 3.51
C ARG A 76 -1.56 13.52 2.37
N SER A 77 -0.83 14.61 2.51
CA SER A 77 -0.75 15.65 1.48
C SER A 77 -0.13 15.14 0.17
N GLU A 78 -0.26 15.95 -0.89
CA GLU A 78 0.42 15.68 -2.17
C GLU A 78 1.94 15.59 -2.00
N GLU A 79 2.52 16.38 -1.09
CA GLU A 79 3.95 16.34 -0.82
C GLU A 79 4.39 15.01 -0.22
N GLY A 80 3.64 14.49 0.75
CA GLY A 80 3.91 13.17 1.33
C GLY A 80 3.78 12.05 0.29
N PHE A 81 2.80 12.15 -0.60
CA PHE A 81 2.67 11.21 -1.72
C PHE A 81 3.89 11.24 -2.66
N GLN A 82 4.37 12.44 -3.04
CA GLN A 82 5.55 12.55 -3.89
C GLN A 82 6.83 12.08 -3.17
N ASN A 83 6.91 12.23 -1.85
CA ASN A 83 8.04 11.73 -1.07
C ASN A 83 8.10 10.20 -1.04
N VAL A 84 6.96 9.50 -0.96
CA VAL A 84 6.91 8.04 -1.12
C VAL A 84 7.49 7.63 -2.46
N LEU A 85 7.09 8.28 -3.54
CA LEU A 85 7.58 7.97 -4.89
C LEU A 85 9.07 8.27 -5.04
N LYS A 86 9.56 9.40 -4.54
CA LYS A 86 10.99 9.77 -4.57
C LYS A 86 11.87 8.77 -3.83
N ASN A 87 11.46 8.39 -2.63
CA ASN A 87 12.18 7.41 -1.83
C ASN A 87 12.21 6.07 -2.56
N GLU A 88 11.10 5.68 -3.15
CA GLU A 88 11.03 4.41 -3.88
C GLU A 88 11.93 4.43 -5.12
N TYR A 89 12.00 5.51 -5.92
CA TYR A 89 12.86 5.54 -7.12
C TYR A 89 14.31 5.15 -6.80
N LYS A 90 14.79 5.54 -5.60
CA LYS A 90 16.11 5.14 -5.09
C LYS A 90 16.18 3.63 -4.79
N TRP A 91 15.16 3.08 -4.15
CA TRP A 91 15.08 1.64 -3.85
C TRP A 91 14.87 0.79 -5.11
N ALA A 92 14.11 1.26 -6.09
CA ALA A 92 13.91 0.59 -7.37
C ALA A 92 15.23 0.44 -8.13
N GLU A 93 16.08 1.49 -8.11
CA GLU A 93 17.44 1.44 -8.64
C GLU A 93 18.31 0.41 -7.90
N GLU A 94 18.30 0.45 -6.55
CA GLU A 94 19.06 -0.48 -5.70
C GLU A 94 18.61 -1.94 -5.85
N LEU A 95 17.31 -2.18 -6.07
CA LEU A 95 16.72 -3.52 -6.21
C LEU A 95 16.60 -3.98 -7.67
N HIS A 96 17.12 -3.20 -8.63
CA HIS A 96 17.00 -3.48 -10.07
C HIS A 96 15.56 -3.74 -10.54
N THR A 97 14.59 -3.07 -9.92
CA THR A 97 13.16 -3.15 -10.26
C THR A 97 12.80 -2.02 -11.24
N GLU A 98 11.96 -2.29 -12.23
CA GLU A 98 11.44 -1.23 -13.09
C GLU A 98 10.60 -0.24 -12.28
N ALA A 99 10.98 1.05 -12.35
CA ALA A 99 10.36 2.12 -11.60
C ALA A 99 9.00 2.58 -12.17
N ILE A 100 8.16 1.62 -12.55
CA ILE A 100 6.94 1.82 -13.32
C ILE A 100 5.80 1.07 -12.64
N PHE A 101 4.69 1.77 -12.43
CA PHE A 101 3.48 1.13 -11.93
C PHE A 101 2.96 0.10 -12.94
N PRO A 102 2.54 -1.10 -12.47
CA PRO A 102 1.98 -2.11 -13.34
C PRO A 102 0.70 -1.57 -14.00
N PRO A 103 0.41 -1.96 -15.25
CA PRO A 103 -0.82 -1.55 -15.91
C PRO A 103 -2.03 -2.04 -15.11
N ILE A 104 -3.08 -1.21 -15.07
CA ILE A 104 -4.33 -1.57 -14.42
C ILE A 104 -4.92 -2.77 -15.17
N GLN A 105 -5.14 -3.87 -14.45
CA GLN A 105 -5.90 -4.99 -15.00
C GLN A 105 -7.35 -4.53 -15.13
N GLU A 106 -7.77 -4.21 -16.36
CA GLU A 106 -9.17 -3.95 -16.66
C GLU A 106 -9.97 -5.25 -16.47
N TYR A 107 -10.42 -5.51 -15.25
CA TYR A 107 -11.52 -6.44 -15.04
C TYR A 107 -12.72 -5.82 -15.76
N LYS A 108 -13.07 -6.36 -16.93
CA LYS A 108 -14.31 -6.01 -17.63
C LYS A 108 -15.47 -6.36 -16.70
N SER A 109 -15.85 -5.40 -15.86
CA SER A 109 -17.06 -5.46 -15.07
C SER A 109 -18.20 -5.43 -16.07
N HIS A 110 -18.72 -6.61 -16.43
CA HIS A 110 -19.94 -6.73 -17.21
C HIS A 110 -21.14 -6.42 -16.30
N ARG A 111 -21.15 -5.25 -15.64
CA ARG A 111 -22.38 -4.74 -15.04
C ARG A 111 -23.32 -4.43 -16.19
N ARG A 112 -24.37 -5.23 -16.30
CA ARG A 112 -25.49 -4.89 -17.17
C ARG A 112 -26.17 -3.69 -16.54
N SER A 113 -26.14 -2.56 -17.24
CA SER A 113 -26.94 -1.42 -16.85
C SER A 113 -28.42 -1.80 -17.03
N HIS A 114 -29.22 -1.61 -15.99
CA HIS A 114 -30.66 -1.90 -16.04
C HIS A 114 -31.49 -0.68 -16.42
N PHE A 115 -30.88 0.51 -16.41
CA PHE A 115 -31.57 1.77 -16.66
C PHE A 115 -30.70 2.75 -17.45
N ASP A 116 -31.31 3.42 -18.42
CA ASP A 116 -30.64 4.31 -19.38
C ASP A 116 -30.03 5.59 -18.74
N TYR A 117 -30.31 5.85 -17.46
CA TYR A 117 -29.73 6.95 -16.68
C TYR A 117 -28.51 6.55 -15.84
N GLU A 118 -28.15 5.26 -15.79
CA GLU A 118 -26.95 4.81 -15.09
C GLU A 118 -25.71 5.26 -15.88
N ALA A 119 -25.06 6.31 -15.39
CA ALA A 119 -23.74 6.68 -15.87
C ALA A 119 -22.72 5.62 -15.41
N TRP A 120 -21.79 5.27 -16.29
CA TRP A 120 -20.68 4.40 -15.94
C TRP A 120 -19.80 5.16 -14.94
N ASP A 121 -19.48 4.53 -13.80
CA ASP A 121 -18.38 5.01 -12.97
C ASP A 121 -17.13 5.01 -13.85
N ASN A 122 -16.56 6.18 -14.10
CA ASN A 122 -15.36 6.30 -14.92
C ASN A 122 -14.19 5.68 -14.14
N PRO A 123 -13.64 4.54 -14.57
CA PRO A 123 -12.54 3.92 -13.85
C PRO A 123 -11.31 4.81 -13.93
N ILE A 124 -10.53 4.85 -12.84
CA ILE A 124 -9.23 5.52 -12.83
C ILE A 124 -8.35 4.79 -13.85
N LYS A 125 -7.83 5.54 -14.83
CA LYS A 125 -6.99 4.98 -15.91
C LYS A 125 -5.49 5.06 -15.62
N ASP A 126 -5.09 5.98 -14.74
CA ASP A 126 -3.69 6.16 -14.35
C ASP A 126 -3.34 5.24 -13.16
N PRO A 127 -2.40 4.27 -13.31
CA PRO A 127 -1.98 3.40 -12.22
C PRO A 127 -1.45 4.15 -10.99
N LYS A 128 -0.79 5.29 -11.20
CA LYS A 128 -0.27 6.12 -10.10
C LYS A 128 -1.42 6.73 -9.30
N GLN A 129 -2.40 7.32 -9.99
CA GLN A 129 -3.62 7.82 -9.36
C GLN A 129 -4.42 6.71 -8.68
N GLN A 130 -4.47 5.51 -9.28
CA GLN A 130 -5.14 4.36 -8.67
C GLN A 130 -4.47 3.99 -7.34
N PHE A 131 -3.14 3.86 -7.32
CA PHE A 131 -2.40 3.61 -6.08
C PHE A 131 -2.63 4.69 -5.03
N LYS A 132 -2.66 5.97 -5.45
CA LYS A 132 -2.95 7.08 -4.55
C LYS A 132 -4.33 6.95 -3.89
N VAL A 133 -5.36 6.68 -4.67
CA VAL A 133 -6.75 6.65 -4.17
C VAL A 133 -7.07 5.37 -3.42
N GLU A 134 -6.67 4.21 -3.95
CA GLU A 134 -7.06 2.90 -3.41
C GLU A 134 -6.19 2.44 -2.24
N LEU A 135 -4.92 2.87 -2.17
CA LEU A 135 -4.01 2.44 -1.12
C LEU A 135 -3.57 3.60 -0.25
N PHE A 136 -2.85 4.57 -0.81
CA PHE A 136 -2.22 5.64 -0.02
C PHE A 136 -3.23 6.42 0.81
N ASN A 137 -4.29 6.89 0.17
CA ASN A 137 -5.35 7.63 0.86
C ASN A 137 -6.10 6.74 1.85
N GLN A 138 -6.50 5.54 1.45
CA GLN A 138 -7.29 4.63 2.32
C GLN A 138 -6.53 4.26 3.59
N VAL A 139 -5.26 3.89 3.47
CA VAL A 139 -4.43 3.50 4.61
C VAL A 139 -4.23 4.70 5.56
N LEU A 140 -3.94 5.88 5.03
CA LEU A 140 -3.75 7.07 5.85
C LEU A 140 -5.05 7.57 6.48
N ASP A 141 -6.18 7.49 5.79
CA ASP A 141 -7.48 7.82 6.38
C ASP A 141 -7.80 6.91 7.56
N CYS A 142 -7.58 5.60 7.39
CA CYS A 142 -7.77 4.64 8.46
C CYS A 142 -6.84 4.91 9.65
N ALA A 143 -5.56 5.20 9.38
CA ALA A 143 -4.59 5.53 10.42
C ALA A 143 -4.96 6.82 11.17
N ILE A 144 -5.38 7.86 10.45
CA ILE A 144 -5.83 9.14 11.04
C ILE A 144 -7.04 8.89 11.93
N GLN A 145 -8.08 8.22 11.42
CA GLN A 145 -9.31 7.89 12.17
C GLN A 145 -9.04 7.05 13.41
N SER A 146 -8.01 6.21 13.40
CA SER A 146 -7.67 5.36 14.56
C SER A 146 -6.99 6.14 15.69
N VAL A 147 -6.44 7.33 15.40
CA VAL A 147 -5.80 8.22 16.36
C VAL A 147 -6.77 9.32 16.85
N GLU A 148 -7.88 9.56 16.11
CA GLU A 148 -8.99 10.42 16.56
C GLU A 148 -9.78 9.82 17.73
#